data_AF-A0A653DH62-F1
#
_entry.id   AF-A0A653DH62-F1
#
_cell.length_a   1.000
_cell.length_b   1.000
_cell.length_c   1.000
_cell.angle_alpha   90.00
_cell.angle_beta   90.00
_cell.angle_gamma   90.00
#
_symmetry.space_group_name_H-M   'P 1'
#
loop_
_entity.id
_entity.type
_entity.pdbx_description
1 polymer ?
#
loop_
_entity_poly.entity_id
_entity_poly.type
_entity_poly.pdbx_seq_one_letter_code
_entity_poly.pdbx_strand_id
1 'polypeptide(L)'
;MFMRDRTDICLLLLINVIIGVSGQNFWKTYSVDQRPKRPETLVTWCTISDDEQRKCNSFSMANERDQIKVGYETVNITCKQARNKEECMQLLDEEAATMVTLDAGSVFVGGRYHSLVPIAQEVLEGGHNYYFSVAVIKKGTLDDVVSLQQLRGKKACFPGVETFAGWVVPINTLMKEGGMEIVDCNNHIKSATHYFGPSCSVNCLSDKYNPIGDNSDKLCQLCIGKIPGGRCTDTDPYAGYEGAFKCLLEAGEIAFLKHNSIPEILDKLGFTGISIDSFQLLCKDGSRRPISDYLACNWGKVPSDAIVVSSATSFEVRVKLQKFLEKFSKKYPKAHSNITYTSTTPSNMPYGGNQYNQQQYDQFGNRVNRYKRQDYGTNYGRNDDNYGRNDGNYGRNDDNYGSSSNDGNYGR
;
A
#
# COMPACT_ATOMS: atom_id res chain seq x y z
N MET A 1 69.88 -56.33 59.64
CA MET A 1 71.08 -56.22 60.49
C MET A 1 71.90 -55.04 59.96
N PHE A 2 72.01 -54.00 60.78
CA PHE A 2 72.98 -52.89 60.79
C PHE A 2 73.29 -52.03 59.55
N MET A 3 72.94 -50.75 59.74
CA MET A 3 73.55 -49.49 59.28
C MET A 3 75.06 -49.50 58.96
N ARG A 4 75.44 -48.73 57.92
CA ARG A 4 76.45 -47.63 57.92
C ARG A 4 76.57 -47.08 56.49
N ASP A 5 76.17 -45.85 56.20
CA ASP A 5 76.88 -44.58 56.47
C ASP A 5 78.25 -44.49 55.77
N ARG A 6 78.33 -43.76 54.65
CA ARG A 6 79.10 -42.50 54.50
C ARG A 6 79.56 -42.17 53.07
N THR A 7 79.32 -40.89 52.75
CA THR A 7 80.20 -39.94 52.04
C THR A 7 80.48 -40.09 50.55
N ASP A 8 79.81 -39.20 49.80
CA ASP A 8 80.39 -38.07 49.07
C ASP A 8 81.27 -38.26 47.82
N ILE A 9 80.70 -37.76 46.73
CA ILE A 9 81.27 -36.76 45.81
C ILE A 9 82.47 -37.23 44.96
N CYS A 10 82.21 -37.56 43.70
CA CYS A 10 82.75 -36.76 42.58
C CYS A 10 82.22 -37.21 41.21
N LEU A 11 81.53 -36.26 40.57
CA LEU A 11 81.61 -35.88 39.15
C LEU A 11 81.25 -36.88 38.04
N LEU A 12 80.21 -36.44 37.30
CA LEU A 12 80.08 -36.50 35.83
C LEU A 12 79.63 -37.82 35.22
N LEU A 13 78.32 -38.04 35.23
CA LEU A 13 77.63 -38.47 34.01
C LEU A 13 76.42 -37.59 33.76
N LEU A 14 76.56 -36.85 32.66
CA LEU A 14 75.57 -35.99 32.02
C LEU A 14 74.31 -36.79 31.63
N ILE A 15 73.20 -36.05 31.54
CA ILE A 15 71.94 -36.41 30.86
C ILE A 15 70.95 -37.18 31.75
N ASN A 16 69.94 -36.47 32.27
CA ASN A 16 68.54 -36.72 31.90
C ASN A 16 67.59 -35.66 32.50
N VAL A 17 67.04 -34.83 31.60
CA VAL A 17 65.63 -34.40 31.56
C VAL A 17 65.09 -33.69 32.82
N ILE A 18 65.39 -32.38 32.94
CA ILE A 18 64.46 -31.44 33.58
C ILE A 18 63.61 -30.86 32.45
N ILE A 19 62.45 -31.47 32.20
CA ILE A 19 61.40 -30.81 31.41
C ILE A 19 60.91 -29.65 32.25
N GLY A 20 61.19 -28.44 31.77
CA GLY A 20 60.75 -27.21 32.38
C GLY A 20 59.24 -27.24 32.60
N VAL A 21 58.86 -26.93 33.84
CA VAL A 21 57.54 -26.42 34.17
C VAL A 21 57.41 -25.08 33.48
N SER A 22 56.92 -25.11 32.24
CA SER A 22 56.26 -23.96 31.62
C SER A 22 54.79 -24.35 31.55
N GLY A 23 54.10 -24.24 32.69
CA GLY A 23 52.66 -24.11 32.68
C GLY A 23 52.35 -22.84 31.89
N GLN A 24 52.19 -22.98 30.57
CA GLN A 24 51.58 -21.95 29.77
C GLN A 24 50.14 -21.87 30.30
N ASN A 25 49.88 -20.86 31.13
CA ASN A 25 48.54 -20.44 31.47
C ASN A 25 47.88 -19.97 30.17
N PHE A 26 47.36 -20.93 29.40
CA PHE A 26 46.50 -20.66 28.26
C PHE A 26 45.16 -20.23 28.86
N TRP A 27 45.01 -18.93 29.08
CA TRP A 27 43.70 -18.34 29.26
C TRP A 27 42.96 -18.52 27.94
N LYS A 28 42.11 -19.53 27.87
CA LYS A 28 41.11 -19.63 26.81
C LYS A 28 40.07 -18.58 27.14
N THR A 29 40.24 -17.37 26.63
CA THR A 29 39.18 -16.36 26.66
C THR A 29 38.05 -16.90 25.81
N TYR A 30 37.03 -17.46 26.45
CA TYR A 30 35.73 -17.57 25.82
C TYR A 30 35.28 -16.12 25.57
N SER A 31 35.28 -15.69 24.31
CA SER A 31 34.49 -14.53 23.93
C SER A 31 33.04 -14.94 24.13
N VAL A 32 32.55 -14.81 25.35
CA VAL A 32 31.12 -14.70 25.54
C VAL A 32 30.79 -13.36 24.91
N ASP A 33 30.16 -13.36 23.74
CA ASP A 33 29.53 -12.17 23.20
C ASP A 33 28.34 -11.83 24.12
N GLN A 34 28.65 -11.37 25.33
CA GLN A 34 27.71 -10.72 26.24
C GLN A 34 27.71 -9.23 25.93
N ARG A 35 27.61 -8.84 24.66
CA ARG A 35 26.90 -7.59 24.41
C ARG A 35 25.48 -7.87 24.89
N PRO A 36 24.98 -7.22 25.95
CA PRO A 36 23.56 -7.31 26.24
C PRO A 36 22.86 -6.96 24.93
N LYS A 37 22.10 -7.91 24.36
CA LYS A 37 21.22 -7.61 23.22
C LYS A 37 20.43 -6.41 23.67
N ARG A 38 20.62 -5.28 22.98
CA ARG A 38 19.90 -4.06 23.33
C ARG A 38 18.42 -4.45 23.31
N PRO A 39 17.64 -4.09 24.33
CA PRO A 39 16.22 -4.40 24.30
C PRO A 39 15.64 -3.83 23.01
N GLU A 40 15.13 -4.72 22.17
CA GLU A 40 14.76 -4.46 20.77
C GLU A 40 13.30 -4.85 20.61
N THR A 41 12.49 -3.91 20.14
CA THR A 41 11.09 -4.17 19.81
C THR A 41 11.02 -4.53 18.33
N LEU A 42 10.65 -5.77 18.03
CA LEU A 42 10.43 -6.22 16.65
C LEU A 42 9.01 -5.84 16.21
N VAL A 43 8.90 -5.24 15.03
CA VAL A 43 7.64 -4.87 14.39
C VAL A 43 7.62 -5.49 13.00
N THR A 44 6.66 -6.38 12.76
CA THR A 44 6.36 -6.87 11.41
C THR A 44 5.20 -6.07 10.83
N TRP A 45 5.46 -5.25 9.83
CA TRP A 45 4.44 -4.47 9.13
C TRP A 45 3.83 -5.29 7.98
N CYS A 46 2.51 -5.44 7.99
CA CYS A 46 1.81 -6.17 6.93
C CYS A 46 1.52 -5.26 5.72
N THR A 47 1.79 -5.77 4.52
CA THR A 47 1.56 -5.07 3.24
C THR A 47 0.71 -5.92 2.31
N ILE A 48 -0.03 -5.31 1.38
CA ILE A 48 -0.95 -6.05 0.48
C ILE A 48 -0.55 -6.03 -1.00
N SER A 49 0.51 -5.32 -1.36
CA SER A 49 0.99 -5.20 -2.74
C SER A 49 2.51 -5.11 -2.81
N ASP A 50 3.06 -5.36 -3.99
CA ASP A 50 4.50 -5.26 -4.24
C ASP A 50 5.02 -3.82 -4.05
N ASP A 51 4.19 -2.82 -4.37
CA ASP A 51 4.52 -1.40 -4.15
C ASP A 51 4.59 -1.07 -2.65
N GLU A 52 3.62 -1.56 -1.87
CA GLU A 52 3.65 -1.41 -0.42
C GLU A 52 4.82 -2.15 0.21
N GLN A 53 5.13 -3.38 -0.23
CA GLN A 53 6.25 -4.16 0.26
C GLN A 53 7.58 -3.45 -0.01
N ARG A 54 7.77 -2.89 -1.22
CA ARG A 54 8.96 -2.09 -1.57
C ARG A 54 9.08 -0.82 -0.71
N LYS A 55 7.97 -0.13 -0.47
CA LYS A 55 7.93 1.04 0.42
C LYS A 55 8.25 0.68 1.86
N CYS A 56 7.70 -0.44 2.35
CA CYS A 56 7.97 -0.95 3.69
C CYS A 56 9.44 -1.34 3.87
N ASN A 57 10.05 -2.01 2.89
CA ASN A 57 11.47 -2.35 2.94
C ASN A 57 12.35 -1.09 3.00
N SER A 58 11.97 -0.04 2.25
CA SER A 58 12.66 1.26 2.29
C SER A 58 12.51 1.94 3.66
N PHE A 59 11.32 1.88 4.24
CA PHE A 59 11.04 2.34 5.60
C PHE A 59 11.88 1.59 6.65
N SER A 60 11.98 0.27 6.54
CA SER A 60 12.82 -0.56 7.40
C SER A 60 14.30 -0.16 7.32
N MET A 61 14.87 -0.04 6.12
CA MET A 61 16.27 0.38 5.92
C MET A 61 16.54 1.79 6.46
N ALA A 62 15.60 2.73 6.25
CA ALA A 62 15.69 4.08 6.76
C ALA A 62 15.70 4.11 8.30
N ASN A 63 14.82 3.32 8.92
CA ASN A 63 14.75 3.17 10.36
C ASN A 63 16.03 2.53 10.96
N GLU A 64 16.57 1.49 10.31
CA GLU A 64 17.81 0.83 10.74
C GLU A 64 19.00 1.79 10.67
N ARG A 65 19.13 2.56 9.58
CA ARG A 65 20.20 3.56 9.42
C ARG A 65 20.16 4.61 10.54
N ASP A 66 18.95 5.04 10.91
CA ASP A 66 18.75 6.15 11.82
C ASP A 66 18.64 5.75 13.29
N GLN A 67 18.48 4.45 13.57
CA GLN A 67 18.41 3.86 14.91
C GLN A 67 17.43 4.63 15.80
N ILE A 68 16.19 4.83 15.34
CA ILE A 68 15.18 5.61 16.08
C ILE A 68 14.87 4.91 17.40
N LYS A 69 15.14 5.62 18.51
CA LYS A 69 14.99 5.09 19.87
C LYS A 69 13.69 5.54 20.54
N VAL A 70 13.07 4.64 21.28
CA VAL A 70 12.01 4.95 22.26
C VAL A 70 12.51 4.55 23.64
N GLY A 71 12.89 5.54 24.45
CA GLY A 71 13.63 5.30 25.68
C GLY A 71 15.03 4.76 25.37
N TYR A 72 15.36 3.60 25.92
CA TYR A 72 16.64 2.90 25.69
C TYR A 72 16.58 1.86 24.56
N GLU A 73 15.39 1.61 24.02
CA GLU A 73 15.14 0.57 23.03
C GLU A 73 15.13 1.12 21.61
N THR A 74 15.55 0.29 20.67
CA THR A 74 15.35 0.50 19.23
C THR A 74 14.18 -0.33 18.74
N VAL A 75 13.46 0.20 17.75
CA VAL A 75 12.43 -0.56 17.03
C VAL A 75 13.06 -1.09 15.75
N ASN A 76 12.88 -2.38 15.46
CA ASN A 76 13.30 -3.00 14.22
C ASN A 76 12.07 -3.38 13.41
N ILE A 77 12.10 -3.06 12.12
CA ILE A 77 10.95 -3.23 11.22
C ILE A 77 11.27 -4.31 10.22
N THR A 78 10.39 -5.29 10.12
CA THR A 78 10.32 -6.24 9.03
C THR A 78 8.99 -6.08 8.30
N CYS A 79 8.92 -6.62 7.09
CA CYS A 79 7.77 -6.43 6.20
C CYS A 79 7.28 -7.78 5.71
N LYS A 80 5.98 -8.02 5.82
CA LYS A 80 5.35 -9.29 5.41
C LYS A 80 4.16 -9.01 4.49
N GLN A 81 4.25 -9.49 3.24
CA GLN A 81 3.17 -9.33 2.28
C GLN A 81 2.09 -10.39 2.47
N ALA A 82 0.83 -9.95 2.49
CA ALA A 82 -0.37 -10.75 2.39
C ALA A 82 -1.04 -10.53 1.01
N ARG A 83 -2.03 -11.35 0.66
CA ARG A 83 -2.79 -11.23 -0.60
C ARG A 83 -3.80 -10.09 -0.57
N ASN A 84 -4.35 -9.78 0.60
CA ASN A 84 -5.36 -8.76 0.80
C ASN A 84 -5.40 -8.31 2.27
N LYS A 85 -6.23 -7.32 2.57
CA LYS A 85 -6.36 -6.78 3.94
C LYS A 85 -6.89 -7.81 4.94
N GLU A 86 -7.77 -8.71 4.53
CA GLU A 86 -8.33 -9.76 5.39
C GLU A 86 -7.23 -10.72 5.86
N GLU A 87 -6.38 -11.19 4.94
CA GLU A 87 -5.23 -12.03 5.29
C GLU A 87 -4.23 -11.26 6.17
N CYS A 88 -4.01 -9.96 5.95
CA CYS A 88 -3.22 -9.16 6.89
C CYS A 88 -3.82 -9.15 8.30
N MET A 89 -5.15 -9.00 8.44
CA MET A 89 -5.81 -9.03 9.75
C MET A 89 -5.68 -10.41 10.40
N GLN A 90 -5.82 -11.50 9.63
CA GLN A 90 -5.56 -12.87 10.12
C GLN A 90 -4.11 -13.05 10.57
N LEU A 91 -3.12 -12.50 9.84
CA LEU A 91 -1.72 -12.56 10.26
C LEU A 91 -1.46 -11.82 11.58
N LEU A 92 -2.25 -10.80 11.93
CA LEU A 92 -2.20 -10.15 13.23
C LEU A 92 -2.81 -11.02 14.34
N ASP A 93 -3.88 -11.77 14.04
CA ASP A 93 -4.47 -12.75 14.98
C ASP A 93 -3.49 -13.87 15.32
N GLU A 94 -2.78 -14.36 14.31
CA GLU A 94 -1.78 -15.43 14.41
C GLU A 94 -0.43 -14.95 14.97
N GLU A 95 -0.33 -13.68 15.38
CA GLU A 95 0.90 -13.01 15.84
C GLU A 95 2.06 -13.08 14.82
N ALA A 96 1.74 -13.38 13.57
CA ALA A 96 2.69 -13.49 12.46
C ALA A 96 2.97 -12.13 11.79
N ALA A 97 2.17 -11.11 12.11
CA ALA A 97 2.39 -9.70 11.82
C ALA A 97 2.01 -8.85 13.05
N THR A 98 2.60 -7.66 13.18
CA THR A 98 2.41 -6.78 14.35
C THR A 98 1.39 -5.69 14.08
N MET A 99 1.43 -5.08 12.89
CA MET A 99 0.59 -3.95 12.54
C MET A 99 0.29 -3.86 11.05
N VAL A 100 -0.82 -3.21 10.74
CA VAL A 100 -1.27 -2.90 9.37
C VAL A 100 -2.00 -1.56 9.37
N THR A 101 -2.01 -0.88 8.23
CA THR A 101 -2.83 0.34 8.04
C THR A 101 -4.16 -0.03 7.39
N LEU A 102 -5.27 0.43 7.96
CA LEU A 102 -6.63 0.14 7.49
C LEU A 102 -7.41 1.43 7.25
N ASP A 103 -8.23 1.44 6.20
CA ASP A 103 -9.29 2.42 6.00
C ASP A 103 -10.35 2.25 7.10
N ALA A 104 -11.07 3.32 7.46
CA ALA A 104 -12.03 3.31 8.56
C ALA A 104 -13.08 2.17 8.49
N GLY A 105 -13.47 1.72 7.30
CA GLY A 105 -14.39 0.60 7.14
C GLY A 105 -13.75 -0.74 7.44
N SER A 106 -12.50 -0.94 7.00
CA SER A 106 -11.72 -2.11 7.38
C SER A 106 -11.33 -2.09 8.87
N VAL A 107 -11.19 -0.92 9.52
CA VAL A 107 -11.00 -0.84 10.98
C VAL A 107 -12.20 -1.42 11.74
N PHE A 108 -13.43 -1.16 11.27
CA PHE A 108 -14.63 -1.76 11.86
C PHE A 108 -14.60 -3.29 11.75
N VAL A 109 -14.23 -3.82 10.58
CA VAL A 109 -14.05 -5.26 10.37
C VAL A 109 -12.98 -5.83 11.30
N GLY A 110 -11.81 -5.21 11.33
CA GLY A 110 -10.70 -5.63 12.20
C GLY A 110 -11.07 -5.65 13.67
N GLY A 111 -11.76 -4.64 14.18
CA GLY A 111 -12.22 -4.63 15.57
C GLY A 111 -13.29 -5.68 15.86
N ARG A 112 -14.20 -5.93 14.91
CA ARG A 112 -15.34 -6.83 15.11
C ARG A 112 -15.00 -8.31 14.99
N TYR A 113 -14.06 -8.66 14.10
CA TYR A 113 -13.78 -10.04 13.72
C TYR A 113 -12.35 -10.50 14.04
N HIS A 114 -11.40 -9.57 14.23
CA HIS A 114 -9.98 -9.86 14.48
C HIS A 114 -9.47 -9.22 15.79
N SER A 115 -10.37 -8.70 16.63
CA SER A 115 -10.02 -8.03 17.90
C SER A 115 -8.89 -6.99 17.75
N LEU A 116 -8.85 -6.25 16.64
CA LEU A 116 -7.83 -5.25 16.39
C LEU A 116 -8.17 -3.92 17.05
N VAL A 117 -7.15 -3.19 17.48
CA VAL A 117 -7.29 -1.88 18.11
C VAL A 117 -6.45 -0.83 17.37
N PRO A 118 -7.02 0.35 17.04
CA PRO A 118 -6.25 1.43 16.44
C PRO A 118 -5.31 2.07 17.47
N ILE A 119 -4.06 2.28 17.07
CA ILE A 119 -3.04 2.92 17.92
C ILE A 119 -2.58 4.27 17.37
N ALA A 120 -2.73 4.52 16.07
CA ALA A 120 -2.42 5.80 15.46
C ALA A 120 -3.39 6.07 14.32
N GLN A 121 -3.65 7.35 14.04
CA GLN A 121 -4.56 7.79 12.99
C GLN A 121 -3.84 8.81 12.10
N GLU A 122 -4.09 8.73 10.80
CA GLU A 122 -3.55 9.70 9.84
C GLU A 122 -4.16 11.09 10.10
N VAL A 123 -3.33 12.13 10.05
CA VAL A 123 -3.78 13.52 10.17
C VAL A 123 -3.47 14.22 8.84
N LEU A 124 -4.52 14.70 8.20
CA LEU A 124 -4.45 15.42 6.93
C LEU A 124 -4.01 16.88 7.15
N GLU A 125 -3.71 17.55 6.04
CA GLU A 125 -3.42 19.00 6.03
C GLU A 125 -4.55 19.79 6.70
N GLY A 126 -4.19 20.80 7.49
CA GLY A 126 -5.14 21.52 8.36
C GLY A 126 -5.39 20.86 9.73
N GLY A 127 -4.75 19.72 10.01
CA GLY A 127 -4.85 19.05 11.32
C GLY A 127 -6.12 18.19 11.47
N HIS A 128 -6.79 17.89 10.37
CA HIS A 128 -8.02 17.09 10.38
C HIS A 128 -7.71 15.60 10.32
N ASN A 129 -8.33 14.83 11.20
CA ASN A 129 -8.28 13.37 11.23
C ASN A 129 -9.51 12.72 10.57
N TYR A 130 -10.00 13.38 9.52
CA TYR A 130 -11.17 12.95 8.77
C TYR A 130 -11.11 13.46 7.34
N TYR A 131 -11.81 12.77 6.46
CA TYR A 131 -12.05 13.20 5.08
C TYR A 131 -13.54 13.12 4.76
N PHE A 132 -13.93 13.66 3.61
CA PHE A 132 -15.29 13.56 3.09
C PHE A 132 -15.36 12.52 1.97
N SER A 133 -16.41 11.68 2.02
CA SER A 133 -16.83 10.83 0.90
C SER A 133 -17.49 11.70 -0.16
N VAL A 134 -17.05 11.56 -1.41
CA VAL A 134 -17.57 12.32 -2.55
C VAL A 134 -17.88 11.40 -3.71
N ALA A 135 -18.87 11.77 -4.50
CA ALA A 135 -19.17 11.15 -5.78
C ALA A 135 -18.67 12.06 -6.90
N VAL A 136 -17.81 11.54 -7.76
CA VAL A 136 -17.11 12.30 -8.81
C VAL A 136 -17.56 11.81 -10.18
N ILE A 137 -17.85 12.77 -11.05
CA ILE A 137 -18.24 12.53 -12.45
C ILE A 137 -17.36 13.37 -13.38
N LYS A 138 -17.32 13.01 -14.67
CA LYS A 138 -16.74 13.88 -15.70
C LYS A 138 -17.71 15.04 -15.97
N LYS A 139 -17.18 16.24 -16.16
CA LYS A 139 -18.00 17.41 -16.48
C LYS A 139 -18.75 17.21 -17.81
N GLY A 140 -20.03 17.59 -17.85
CA GLY A 140 -20.88 17.39 -19.02
C GLY A 140 -21.29 15.93 -19.26
N THR A 141 -21.23 15.09 -18.22
CA THR A 141 -21.73 13.71 -18.26
C THR A 141 -22.80 13.51 -17.19
N LEU A 142 -23.62 12.48 -17.35
CA LEU A 142 -24.73 12.14 -16.45
C LEU A 142 -25.75 13.28 -16.27
N ASP A 143 -25.98 14.15 -17.27
CA ASP A 143 -26.95 15.26 -17.18
C ASP A 143 -28.38 14.80 -16.89
N ASP A 144 -28.69 13.53 -17.18
CA ASP A 144 -29.97 12.88 -16.88
C ASP A 144 -30.16 12.56 -15.38
N VAL A 145 -29.09 12.61 -14.58
CA VAL A 145 -29.11 12.31 -13.14
C VAL A 145 -29.38 13.58 -12.34
N VAL A 146 -30.62 14.00 -12.21
CA VAL A 146 -31.05 15.15 -11.38
C VAL A 146 -31.42 14.77 -9.94
N SER A 147 -31.44 13.47 -9.62
CA SER A 147 -31.58 12.95 -8.26
C SER A 147 -30.82 11.64 -8.09
N LEU A 148 -30.59 11.23 -6.84
CA LEU A 148 -29.85 9.99 -6.57
C LEU A 148 -30.52 8.74 -7.15
N GLN A 149 -31.86 8.70 -7.27
CA GLN A 149 -32.56 7.52 -7.81
C GLN A 149 -32.16 7.19 -9.26
N GLN A 150 -31.73 8.20 -10.02
CA GLN A 150 -31.32 8.05 -11.41
C GLN A 150 -29.89 7.51 -11.59
N LEU A 151 -29.19 7.22 -10.48
CA LEU A 151 -27.94 6.45 -10.51
C LEU A 151 -28.18 4.96 -10.79
N ARG A 152 -29.44 4.49 -10.75
CA ARG A 152 -29.79 3.12 -11.11
C ARG A 152 -29.34 2.79 -12.53
N GLY A 153 -28.65 1.67 -12.69
CA GLY A 153 -28.12 1.19 -13.96
C GLY A 153 -26.84 1.90 -14.43
N LYS A 154 -26.35 2.94 -13.75
CA LYS A 154 -25.09 3.61 -14.09
C LYS A 154 -23.89 2.75 -13.75
N LYS A 155 -22.79 2.98 -14.47
CA LYS A 155 -21.50 2.31 -14.30
C LYS A 155 -20.68 3.01 -13.23
N ALA A 156 -20.42 2.32 -12.13
CA ALA A 156 -19.74 2.90 -10.98
C ALA A 156 -18.33 2.31 -10.77
N CYS A 157 -17.43 3.15 -10.26
CA CYS A 157 -16.07 2.81 -9.89
C CYS A 157 -15.91 2.95 -8.38
N PHE A 158 -15.63 1.83 -7.73
CA PHE A 158 -15.44 1.73 -6.30
C PHE A 158 -13.98 1.37 -6.01
N PRO A 159 -13.34 2.01 -5.02
CA PRO A 159 -11.97 1.66 -4.62
C PRO A 159 -11.87 0.26 -4.02
N GLY A 160 -12.99 -0.30 -3.57
CA GLY A 160 -13.10 -1.67 -3.07
C GLY A 160 -14.26 -1.80 -2.10
N VAL A 161 -14.79 -3.02 -1.98
CA VAL A 161 -15.75 -3.36 -0.93
C VAL A 161 -15.13 -3.06 0.44
N GLU A 162 -15.96 -2.69 1.42
CA GLU A 162 -15.58 -2.28 2.79
C GLU A 162 -14.93 -0.91 2.95
N THR A 163 -14.42 -0.29 1.89
CA THR A 163 -13.89 1.07 2.01
C THR A 163 -14.97 2.04 2.51
N PHE A 164 -14.65 2.89 3.45
CA PHE A 164 -15.70 3.66 4.13
C PHE A 164 -16.25 4.78 3.23
N ALA A 165 -15.36 5.59 2.62
CA ALA A 165 -15.80 6.64 1.71
C ALA A 165 -16.21 6.12 0.33
N GLY A 166 -15.59 5.01 -0.12
CA GLY A 166 -15.85 4.43 -1.43
C GLY A 166 -17.07 3.53 -1.48
N TRP A 167 -17.34 2.76 -0.41
CA TRP A 167 -18.39 1.74 -0.41
C TRP A 167 -19.44 2.00 0.68
N VAL A 168 -19.06 2.02 1.95
CA VAL A 168 -20.02 2.05 3.07
C VAL A 168 -20.92 3.28 3.03
N VAL A 169 -20.34 4.48 2.89
CA VAL A 169 -21.12 5.74 2.85
C VAL A 169 -22.01 5.83 1.60
N PRO A 170 -21.52 5.57 0.38
CA PRO A 170 -22.37 5.56 -0.81
C PRO A 170 -23.51 4.54 -0.76
N ILE A 171 -23.22 3.30 -0.38
CA ILE A 171 -24.23 2.24 -0.31
C ILE A 171 -25.32 2.61 0.72
N ASN A 172 -24.96 3.04 1.92
CA ASN A 172 -25.93 3.49 2.92
C ASN A 172 -26.73 4.72 2.46
N THR A 173 -26.09 5.68 1.78
CA THR A 173 -26.78 6.87 1.25
C THR A 173 -27.81 6.47 0.19
N LEU A 174 -27.46 5.56 -0.71
CA LEU A 174 -28.35 5.10 -1.77
C LEU A 174 -29.51 4.23 -1.23
N MET A 175 -29.29 3.45 -0.17
CA MET A 175 -30.38 2.73 0.51
C MET A 175 -31.40 3.68 1.12
N LYS A 176 -30.94 4.79 1.71
CA LYS A 176 -31.81 5.75 2.42
C LYS A 176 -32.48 6.76 1.49
N GLU A 177 -31.74 7.27 0.52
CA GLU A 177 -32.12 8.45 -0.26
C GLU A 177 -32.17 8.14 -1.77
N GLY A 178 -31.35 7.19 -2.24
CA GLY A 178 -31.20 6.84 -3.66
C GLY A 178 -32.11 5.73 -4.18
N GLY A 179 -33.05 5.23 -3.38
CA GLY A 179 -33.99 4.19 -3.80
C GLY A 179 -33.34 2.85 -4.14
N MET A 180 -32.18 2.53 -3.53
CA MET A 180 -31.56 1.22 -3.65
C MET A 180 -32.27 0.21 -2.75
N GLU A 181 -32.89 -0.79 -3.37
CA GLU A 181 -33.61 -1.85 -2.68
C GLU A 181 -32.65 -2.80 -1.96
N ILE A 182 -33.02 -3.22 -0.74
CA ILE A 182 -32.31 -4.25 0.00
C ILE A 182 -32.78 -5.60 -0.52
N VAL A 183 -32.00 -6.19 -1.43
CA VAL A 183 -32.28 -7.50 -2.04
C VAL A 183 -31.95 -8.63 -1.05
N ASP A 184 -30.89 -8.44 -0.26
CA ASP A 184 -30.42 -9.40 0.75
C ASP A 184 -29.87 -8.62 1.95
N CYS A 185 -30.47 -8.83 3.12
CA CYS A 185 -30.09 -8.15 4.36
C CYS A 185 -28.68 -8.50 4.84
N ASN A 186 -28.17 -9.68 4.47
CA ASN A 186 -26.84 -10.16 4.86
C ASN A 186 -25.79 -9.92 3.76
N ASN A 187 -26.22 -9.47 2.58
CA ASN A 187 -25.34 -9.30 1.44
C ASN A 187 -25.65 -8.02 0.66
N HIS A 188 -25.02 -6.92 1.09
CA HIS A 188 -25.12 -5.63 0.42
C HIS A 188 -24.57 -5.64 -1.02
N ILE A 189 -23.76 -6.64 -1.40
CA ILE A 189 -23.23 -6.76 -2.78
C ILE A 189 -24.37 -7.09 -3.73
N LYS A 190 -25.29 -7.99 -3.36
CA LYS A 190 -26.47 -8.31 -4.18
C LYS A 190 -27.37 -7.09 -4.42
N SER A 191 -27.58 -6.28 -3.38
CA SER A 191 -28.33 -5.02 -3.49
C SER A 191 -27.65 -4.02 -4.44
N ALA A 192 -26.33 -3.85 -4.32
CA ALA A 192 -25.56 -2.99 -5.21
C ALA A 192 -25.53 -3.52 -6.66
N THR A 193 -25.41 -4.84 -6.85
CA THR A 193 -25.45 -5.52 -8.16
C THR A 193 -26.80 -5.34 -8.86
N HIS A 194 -27.89 -5.31 -8.10
CA HIS A 194 -29.23 -5.03 -8.62
C HIS A 194 -29.39 -3.55 -9.00
N TYR A 195 -28.80 -2.65 -8.21
CA TYR A 195 -28.92 -1.21 -8.41
C TYR A 195 -28.08 -0.67 -9.56
N PHE A 196 -26.80 -1.04 -9.63
CA PHE A 196 -25.86 -0.50 -10.62
C PHE A 196 -25.82 -1.31 -11.92
N GLY A 197 -25.30 -0.68 -12.97
CA GLY A 197 -24.87 -1.34 -14.19
C GLY A 197 -23.54 -2.08 -14.01
N PRO A 198 -22.92 -2.57 -15.10
CA PRO A 198 -21.55 -3.08 -15.08
C PRO A 198 -20.61 -2.09 -14.37
N SER A 199 -19.91 -2.54 -13.33
CA SER A 199 -19.13 -1.68 -12.45
C SER A 199 -17.79 -2.32 -12.11
N CYS A 200 -16.92 -1.59 -11.40
CA CYS A 200 -15.74 -2.17 -10.76
C CYS A 200 -15.77 -1.92 -9.25
N SER A 201 -15.81 -3.00 -8.47
CA SER A 201 -15.69 -3.01 -7.01
C SER A 201 -14.83 -4.21 -6.62
N VAL A 202 -13.56 -3.94 -6.32
CA VAL A 202 -12.63 -5.03 -5.96
C VAL A 202 -13.08 -5.74 -4.69
N ASN A 203 -12.81 -7.05 -4.65
CA ASN A 203 -13.25 -7.97 -3.60
C ASN A 203 -14.77 -8.23 -3.57
N CYS A 204 -15.54 -7.88 -4.63
CA CYS A 204 -16.99 -8.14 -4.73
C CYS A 204 -17.37 -9.64 -4.69
N LEU A 205 -16.44 -10.50 -5.10
CA LEU A 205 -16.61 -11.95 -5.18
C LEU A 205 -15.71 -12.71 -4.19
N SER A 206 -15.13 -12.04 -3.19
CA SER A 206 -14.34 -12.75 -2.18
C SER A 206 -15.21 -13.74 -1.39
N ASP A 207 -14.60 -14.81 -0.88
CA ASP A 207 -15.32 -15.87 -0.14
C ASP A 207 -16.12 -15.33 1.05
N LYS A 208 -15.66 -14.21 1.64
CA LYS A 208 -16.37 -13.47 2.70
C LYS A 208 -17.75 -12.99 2.27
N TYR A 209 -17.88 -12.52 1.03
CA TYR A 209 -19.11 -11.93 0.48
C TYR A 209 -19.84 -12.84 -0.48
N ASN A 210 -19.17 -13.90 -0.95
CA ASN A 210 -19.69 -14.85 -1.91
C ASN A 210 -19.38 -16.31 -1.51
N PRO A 211 -19.70 -16.74 -0.28
CA PRO A 211 -19.29 -18.07 0.22
C PRO A 211 -19.88 -19.24 -0.57
N ILE A 212 -21.02 -19.03 -1.24
CA ILE A 212 -21.73 -20.04 -2.05
C ILE A 212 -21.41 -19.88 -3.54
N GLY A 213 -20.75 -18.79 -3.96
CA GLY A 213 -20.45 -18.54 -5.35
C GLY A 213 -21.63 -18.01 -6.19
N ASP A 214 -22.70 -17.51 -5.57
CA ASP A 214 -23.95 -17.12 -6.24
C ASP A 214 -24.06 -15.60 -6.53
N ASN A 215 -23.10 -14.78 -6.08
CA ASN A 215 -23.04 -13.38 -6.48
C ASN A 215 -22.72 -13.27 -7.98
N SER A 216 -23.49 -12.44 -8.71
CA SER A 216 -23.17 -12.09 -10.08
C SER A 216 -21.88 -11.26 -10.17
N ASP A 217 -21.12 -11.47 -11.23
CA ASP A 217 -19.87 -10.77 -11.54
C ASP A 217 -20.05 -9.32 -12.03
N LYS A 218 -21.29 -8.81 -12.10
CA LYS A 218 -21.62 -7.49 -12.69
C LYS A 218 -20.81 -6.33 -12.10
N LEU A 219 -20.56 -6.35 -10.79
CA LEU A 219 -19.75 -5.33 -10.11
C LEU A 219 -18.25 -5.52 -10.28
N CYS A 220 -17.84 -6.60 -10.92
CA CYS A 220 -16.46 -6.94 -11.21
C CYS A 220 -16.17 -6.81 -12.74
N GLN A 221 -17.18 -6.50 -13.57
CA GLN A 221 -17.08 -6.47 -15.04
C GLN A 221 -16.19 -5.35 -15.60
N LEU A 222 -16.16 -4.17 -14.99
CA LEU A 222 -15.28 -3.08 -15.45
C LEU A 222 -13.84 -3.23 -14.96
N CYS A 223 -13.56 -4.09 -13.99
CA CYS A 223 -12.21 -4.28 -13.47
C CYS A 223 -11.28 -4.94 -14.52
N ILE A 224 -10.01 -4.53 -14.55
CA ILE A 224 -9.09 -4.81 -15.67
C ILE A 224 -7.85 -5.64 -15.27
N GLY A 225 -7.84 -6.20 -14.07
CA GLY A 225 -6.76 -7.05 -13.59
C GLY A 225 -6.61 -8.34 -14.40
N LYS A 226 -5.45 -8.98 -14.26
CA LYS A 226 -5.11 -10.20 -15.01
C LYS A 226 -5.82 -11.42 -14.42
N ILE A 227 -6.30 -12.31 -15.29
CA ILE A 227 -6.81 -13.63 -14.91
C ILE A 227 -5.69 -14.67 -15.16
N PRO A 228 -5.51 -15.69 -14.29
CA PRO A 228 -6.22 -15.91 -13.03
C PRO A 228 -5.64 -15.09 -11.85
N GLY A 229 -6.50 -14.76 -10.88
CA GLY A 229 -6.11 -14.29 -9.54
C GLY A 229 -5.93 -12.78 -9.34
N GLY A 230 -5.79 -11.98 -10.41
CA GLY A 230 -5.60 -10.53 -10.30
C GLY A 230 -6.82 -9.68 -10.60
N ARG A 231 -7.77 -10.18 -11.39
CA ARG A 231 -8.98 -9.44 -11.76
C ARG A 231 -9.92 -9.30 -10.56
N CYS A 232 -10.32 -8.07 -10.31
CA CYS A 232 -11.25 -7.70 -9.25
C CYS A 232 -10.84 -8.09 -7.83
N THR A 233 -9.53 -8.09 -7.57
CA THR A 233 -8.92 -8.22 -6.24
C THR A 233 -8.18 -6.93 -5.89
N ASP A 234 -7.53 -6.87 -4.72
CA ASP A 234 -6.68 -5.72 -4.34
C ASP A 234 -5.50 -5.48 -5.31
N THR A 235 -5.18 -6.45 -6.17
CA THR A 235 -4.14 -6.30 -7.22
C THR A 235 -4.68 -5.78 -8.56
N ASP A 236 -6.00 -5.56 -8.67
CA ASP A 236 -6.59 -5.00 -9.87
C ASP A 236 -6.10 -3.56 -10.07
N PRO A 237 -5.76 -3.13 -11.29
CA PRO A 237 -5.37 -1.74 -11.54
C PRO A 237 -6.42 -0.68 -11.18
N TYR A 238 -7.68 -1.08 -10.99
CA TYR A 238 -8.75 -0.20 -10.50
C TYR A 238 -8.99 -0.29 -8.97
N ALA A 239 -8.18 -1.04 -8.24
CA ALA A 239 -8.22 -1.10 -6.78
C ALA A 239 -7.75 0.21 -6.13
N GLY A 240 -8.29 0.52 -4.96
CA GLY A 240 -7.97 1.72 -4.20
C GLY A 240 -8.52 3.01 -4.81
N TYR A 241 -8.37 4.12 -4.09
CA TYR A 241 -8.94 5.42 -4.50
C TYR A 241 -8.30 5.96 -5.79
N GLU A 242 -7.02 5.67 -6.02
CA GLU A 242 -6.35 6.01 -7.29
C GLU A 242 -6.86 5.16 -8.46
N GLY A 243 -6.99 3.85 -8.26
CA GLY A 243 -7.55 2.95 -9.26
C GLY A 243 -9.02 3.25 -9.59
N ALA A 244 -9.84 3.61 -8.61
CA ALA A 244 -11.22 4.02 -8.84
C ALA A 244 -11.32 5.31 -9.65
N PHE A 245 -10.42 6.27 -9.44
CA PHE A 245 -10.33 7.45 -10.30
C PHE A 245 -9.89 7.08 -11.71
N LYS A 246 -8.92 6.18 -11.87
CA LYS A 246 -8.51 5.65 -13.18
C LYS A 246 -9.68 4.95 -13.90
N CYS A 247 -10.47 4.16 -13.17
CA CYS A 247 -11.70 3.54 -13.68
C CYS A 247 -12.69 4.59 -14.21
N LEU A 248 -12.87 5.73 -13.51
CA LEU A 248 -13.70 6.82 -14.00
C LEU A 248 -13.18 7.37 -15.33
N LEU A 249 -11.87 7.54 -15.47
CA LEU A 249 -11.27 8.04 -16.71
C LEU A 249 -11.55 7.12 -17.90
N GLU A 250 -11.49 5.81 -17.69
CA GLU A 250 -11.41 4.81 -18.77
C GLU A 250 -12.73 4.09 -19.06
N ALA A 251 -13.56 3.80 -18.06
CA ALA A 251 -14.68 2.86 -18.21
C ALA A 251 -15.99 3.24 -17.51
N GLY A 252 -15.91 3.83 -16.31
CA GLY A 252 -17.07 4.18 -15.50
C GLY A 252 -17.66 5.56 -15.79
N GLU A 253 -18.86 5.80 -15.27
CA GLU A 253 -19.57 7.08 -15.34
C GLU A 253 -19.44 7.90 -14.05
N ILE A 254 -19.28 7.21 -12.91
CA ILE A 254 -19.17 7.80 -11.57
C ILE A 254 -18.13 7.05 -10.73
N ALA A 255 -17.35 7.77 -9.92
CA ALA A 255 -16.46 7.18 -8.92
C ALA A 255 -16.74 7.71 -7.52
N PHE A 256 -16.65 6.83 -6.53
CA PHE A 256 -16.80 7.19 -5.13
C PHE A 256 -15.43 7.29 -4.46
N LEU A 257 -15.03 8.51 -4.11
CA LEU A 257 -13.65 8.84 -3.72
C LEU A 257 -13.58 9.58 -2.38
N LYS A 258 -12.36 9.79 -1.88
CA LYS A 258 -12.09 10.82 -0.85
C LYS A 258 -12.00 12.18 -1.53
N HIS A 259 -12.45 13.25 -0.86
CA HIS A 259 -12.39 14.61 -1.43
C HIS A 259 -10.97 15.07 -1.86
N ASN A 260 -9.93 14.57 -1.22
CA ASN A 260 -8.53 14.86 -1.51
C ASN A 260 -7.90 13.95 -2.59
N SER A 261 -8.60 12.92 -3.07
CA SER A 261 -8.02 11.94 -4.01
C SER A 261 -7.56 12.60 -5.31
N ILE A 262 -8.41 13.41 -5.97
CA ILE A 262 -8.04 14.01 -7.28
C ILE A 262 -6.87 14.99 -7.16
N PRO A 263 -6.89 15.98 -6.24
CA PRO A 263 -5.73 16.87 -6.06
C PRO A 263 -4.42 16.11 -5.80
N GLU A 264 -4.44 15.09 -4.93
CA GLU A 264 -3.24 14.30 -4.62
C GLU A 264 -2.74 13.49 -5.82
N ILE A 265 -3.64 12.90 -6.59
CA ILE A 265 -3.28 12.10 -7.77
C ILE A 265 -2.67 13.00 -8.85
N LEU A 266 -3.27 14.18 -9.10
CA LEU A 266 -2.76 15.12 -10.10
C LEU A 266 -1.40 15.72 -9.69
N ASP A 267 -1.19 15.98 -8.40
CA ASP A 267 0.10 16.44 -7.86
C ASP A 267 1.20 15.37 -8.00
N LYS A 268 0.88 14.10 -7.72
CA LYS A 268 1.83 12.98 -7.80
C LYS A 268 2.23 12.60 -9.22
N LEU A 269 1.26 12.51 -10.13
CA LEU A 269 1.48 11.90 -11.43
C LEU A 269 1.95 12.88 -12.49
N GLY A 270 1.98 14.18 -12.18
CA GLY A 270 2.39 15.21 -13.13
C GLY A 270 1.67 15.08 -14.47
N PHE A 271 0.41 14.63 -14.45
CA PHE A 271 -0.34 14.29 -15.65
C PHE A 271 -0.41 15.52 -16.55
N THR A 272 0.37 15.49 -17.63
CA THR A 272 0.32 16.50 -18.68
C THR A 272 -0.94 16.24 -19.52
N GLY A 273 -2.06 16.86 -19.15
CA GLY A 273 -3.27 16.88 -19.99
C GLY A 273 -4.61 16.64 -19.29
N ILE A 274 -4.63 16.32 -17.99
CA ILE A 274 -5.89 16.17 -17.23
C ILE A 274 -6.01 17.33 -16.25
N SER A 275 -6.99 18.21 -16.47
CA SER A 275 -7.32 19.29 -15.54
C SER A 275 -8.32 18.81 -14.48
N ILE A 276 -8.16 19.32 -13.26
CA ILE A 276 -9.15 19.13 -12.18
C ILE A 276 -10.54 19.67 -12.58
N ASP A 277 -10.59 20.70 -13.43
CA ASP A 277 -11.83 21.33 -13.91
C ASP A 277 -12.64 20.44 -14.88
N SER A 278 -12.03 19.35 -15.37
CA SER A 278 -12.71 18.33 -16.17
C SER A 278 -13.63 17.44 -15.34
N PHE A 279 -13.63 17.58 -14.01
CA PHE A 279 -14.43 16.78 -13.10
C PHE A 279 -15.33 17.65 -12.22
N GLN A 280 -16.42 17.05 -11.74
CA GLN A 280 -17.35 17.69 -10.83
C GLN A 280 -17.82 16.70 -9.77
N LEU A 281 -18.24 17.26 -8.64
CA LEU A 281 -18.92 16.53 -7.57
C LEU A 281 -20.40 16.40 -7.93
N LEU A 282 -20.96 15.21 -7.74
CA LEU A 282 -22.40 14.98 -7.73
C LEU A 282 -22.90 15.03 -6.28
N CYS A 283 -23.73 16.01 -5.97
CA CYS A 283 -24.28 16.22 -4.64
C CYS A 283 -25.50 15.33 -4.40
N LYS A 284 -25.89 15.15 -3.12
CA LYS A 284 -27.05 14.32 -2.76
C LYS A 284 -28.38 14.83 -3.30
N ASP A 285 -28.50 16.14 -3.49
CA ASP A 285 -29.66 16.78 -4.10
C ASP A 285 -29.67 16.70 -5.63
N GLY A 286 -28.68 16.03 -6.23
CA GLY A 286 -28.49 15.97 -7.67
C GLY A 286 -27.86 17.23 -8.27
N SER A 287 -27.48 18.25 -7.50
CA SER A 287 -26.70 19.36 -8.05
C SER A 287 -25.26 18.96 -8.37
N ARG A 288 -24.56 19.74 -9.21
CA ARG A 288 -23.13 19.57 -9.49
C ARG A 288 -22.34 20.73 -8.92
N ARG A 289 -21.18 20.42 -8.33
CA ARG A 289 -20.27 21.43 -7.79
C ARG A 289 -18.83 21.19 -8.25
N PRO A 290 -17.98 22.23 -8.32
CA PRO A 290 -16.54 22.04 -8.52
C PRO A 290 -15.93 21.15 -7.43
N ILE A 291 -14.84 20.44 -7.73
CA ILE A 291 -14.14 19.56 -6.78
C ILE A 291 -13.74 20.29 -5.49
N SER A 292 -13.41 21.58 -5.58
CA SER A 292 -13.04 22.41 -4.42
C SER A 292 -14.19 22.68 -3.44
N ASP A 293 -15.46 22.53 -3.84
CA ASP A 293 -16.64 22.83 -3.03
C ASP A 293 -17.16 21.58 -2.27
N TYR A 294 -16.25 20.65 -1.93
CA TYR A 294 -16.58 19.40 -1.25
C TYR A 294 -17.20 19.61 0.14
N LEU A 295 -16.92 20.73 0.81
CA LEU A 295 -17.53 21.05 2.10
C LEU A 295 -19.05 21.24 1.99
N ALA A 296 -19.52 21.85 0.90
CA ALA A 296 -20.96 21.98 0.62
C ALA A 296 -21.52 20.74 -0.10
N CYS A 297 -20.70 20.03 -0.87
CA CYS A 297 -21.10 18.89 -1.69
C CYS A 297 -20.32 17.62 -1.33
N ASN A 298 -20.78 16.90 -0.32
CA ASN A 298 -20.25 15.61 0.09
C ASN A 298 -21.36 14.65 0.53
N TRP A 299 -21.01 13.37 0.60
CA TRP A 299 -21.94 12.31 0.96
C TRP A 299 -21.86 11.92 2.44
N GLY A 300 -20.75 12.28 3.11
CA GLY A 300 -20.58 12.12 4.55
C GLY A 300 -19.14 12.35 5.00
N LYS A 301 -18.99 12.65 6.29
CA LYS A 301 -17.71 12.75 6.98
C LYS A 301 -17.24 11.37 7.43
N VAL A 302 -15.96 11.08 7.24
CA VAL A 302 -15.34 9.76 7.44
C VAL A 302 -14.05 9.91 8.26
N PRO A 303 -13.82 9.11 9.31
CA PRO A 303 -12.54 9.09 10.02
C PRO A 303 -11.39 8.72 9.08
N SER A 304 -10.21 9.30 9.30
CA SER A 304 -9.03 8.94 8.51
C SER A 304 -8.51 7.54 8.84
N ASP A 305 -7.67 7.02 7.94
CA ASP A 305 -7.07 5.69 8.02
C ASP A 305 -6.26 5.55 9.33
N ALA A 306 -6.21 4.33 9.86
CA ALA A 306 -5.59 4.03 11.15
C ALA A 306 -4.58 2.89 11.06
N ILE A 307 -3.51 3.00 11.84
CA ILE A 307 -2.61 1.89 12.12
C ILE A 307 -3.19 1.10 13.28
N VAL A 308 -3.42 -0.19 13.05
CA VAL A 308 -4.01 -1.11 14.03
C VAL A 308 -3.02 -2.19 14.46
N VAL A 309 -3.22 -2.71 15.66
CA VAL A 309 -2.49 -3.86 16.23
C VAL A 309 -3.48 -4.84 16.87
N SER A 310 -3.05 -6.06 17.16
CA SER A 310 -3.86 -7.02 17.94
C SER A 310 -4.17 -6.50 19.34
N SER A 311 -5.40 -6.72 19.84
CA SER A 311 -5.77 -6.39 21.23
C SER A 311 -4.97 -7.18 22.28
N ALA A 312 -4.28 -8.26 21.90
CA ALA A 312 -3.37 -8.97 22.79
C ALA A 312 -2.10 -8.16 23.09
N THR A 313 -1.73 -7.20 22.23
CA THR A 313 -0.58 -6.31 22.42
C THR A 313 -0.74 -5.52 23.73
N SER A 314 0.22 -5.57 24.64
CA SER A 314 0.12 -4.88 25.94
C SER A 314 0.04 -3.36 25.78
N PHE A 315 -0.53 -2.67 26.77
CA PHE A 315 -0.64 -1.21 26.77
C PHE A 315 0.74 -0.53 26.65
N GLU A 316 1.76 -1.03 27.36
CA GLU A 316 3.12 -0.51 27.34
C GLU A 316 3.75 -0.61 25.94
N VAL A 317 3.51 -1.74 25.25
CA VAL A 317 3.96 -1.93 23.87
C VAL A 317 3.24 -0.96 22.94
N ARG A 318 1.90 -0.80 23.05
CA ARG A 318 1.15 0.16 22.24
C ARG A 318 1.67 1.59 22.40
N VAL A 319 1.92 2.04 23.64
CA VAL A 319 2.50 3.36 23.93
C VAL A 319 3.90 3.51 23.32
N LYS A 320 4.70 2.44 23.35
CA LYS A 320 6.03 2.43 22.72
C LYS A 320 5.92 2.59 21.20
N LEU A 321 5.02 1.84 20.56
CA LEU A 321 4.77 1.92 19.12
C LEU A 321 4.23 3.31 18.71
N GLN A 322 3.32 3.89 19.48
CA GLN A 322 2.83 5.25 19.26
C GLN A 322 3.98 6.28 19.27
N LYS A 323 4.83 6.24 20.30
CA LYS A 323 6.01 7.11 20.40
C LYS A 323 7.00 6.88 19.25
N PHE A 324 7.15 5.64 18.81
CA PHE A 324 7.98 5.31 17.67
C PHE A 324 7.45 5.96 16.38
N LEU A 325 6.17 5.77 16.08
CA LEU A 325 5.50 6.35 14.90
C LEU A 325 5.56 7.88 14.90
N GLU A 326 5.35 8.51 16.07
CA GLU A 326 5.48 9.96 16.24
C GLU A 326 6.92 10.44 15.95
N LYS A 327 7.94 9.76 16.48
CA LYS A 327 9.34 10.12 16.23
C LYS A 327 9.74 9.91 14.77
N PHE A 328 9.28 8.81 14.16
CA PHE A 328 9.56 8.51 12.77
C PHE A 328 8.96 9.56 11.84
N SER A 329 7.67 9.87 12.02
CA SER A 329 6.98 10.90 11.21
C SER A 329 7.60 12.29 11.34
N LYS A 330 8.06 12.68 12.54
CA LYS A 330 8.81 13.95 12.72
C LYS A 330 10.15 13.98 12.01
N LYS A 331 10.83 12.84 11.90
CA LYS A 331 12.12 12.74 11.20
C LYS A 331 11.96 12.71 9.68
N TYR A 332 10.86 12.13 9.21
CA TYR A 332 10.50 12.00 7.80
C TYR A 332 9.22 12.78 7.50
N PRO A 333 9.22 14.13 7.63
CA PRO A 333 8.05 14.92 7.33
C PRO A 333 7.72 14.84 5.84
N LYS A 334 6.44 15.01 5.49
CA LYS A 334 6.04 15.25 4.10
C LYS A 334 6.82 16.47 3.60
N ALA A 335 7.52 16.34 2.46
CA ALA A 335 8.12 17.49 1.82
C ALA A 335 6.98 18.48 1.53
N HIS A 336 7.03 19.67 2.13
CA HIS A 336 6.11 20.74 1.77
C HIS A 336 6.39 21.07 0.30
N SER A 337 5.50 20.66 -0.61
CA SER A 337 5.37 21.38 -1.86
C SER A 337 5.00 22.81 -1.45
N ASN A 338 5.89 23.76 -1.72
CA ASN A 338 5.61 25.18 -1.54
C ASN A 338 4.54 25.57 -2.58
N ILE A 339 3.30 25.13 -2.39
CA ILE A 339 2.16 25.72 -3.05
C ILE A 339 1.79 26.92 -2.17
N THR A 340 2.37 28.07 -2.51
CA THR A 340 1.82 29.35 -2.10
C THR A 340 0.40 29.41 -2.65
N TYR A 341 -0.59 29.06 -1.82
CA TYR A 341 -1.94 29.59 -2.00
C TYR A 341 -1.80 31.09 -1.83
N THR A 342 -1.72 31.81 -2.95
CA THR A 342 -1.85 33.27 -2.94
C THR A 342 -3.29 33.59 -2.55
N SER A 343 -3.55 33.62 -1.25
CA SER A 343 -4.65 34.40 -0.70
C SER A 343 -4.32 35.85 -1.03
N THR A 344 -4.93 36.37 -2.09
CA THR A 344 -4.87 37.77 -2.45
C THR A 344 -5.43 38.61 -1.30
N THR A 345 -4.53 39.15 -0.49
CA THR A 345 -4.77 40.34 0.31
C THR A 345 -3.78 41.40 -0.17
N PRO A 346 -4.24 42.61 -0.53
CA PRO A 346 -3.36 43.63 -1.06
C PRO A 346 -2.68 44.38 0.08
N SER A 347 -1.35 44.30 0.20
CA SER A 347 -0.45 45.47 0.33
C SER A 347 0.95 45.11 0.86
N ASN A 348 1.95 45.75 0.23
CA ASN A 348 3.29 46.10 0.69
C ASN A 348 4.42 45.03 0.72
N MET A 349 5.36 45.21 -0.22
CA MET A 349 6.78 44.83 -0.21
C MET A 349 7.64 45.99 0.37
N PRO A 350 8.97 45.87 0.64
CA PRO A 350 9.87 44.70 0.60
C PRO A 350 10.89 44.60 1.79
N TYR A 351 11.88 43.69 1.61
CA TYR A 351 13.16 43.41 2.33
C TYR A 351 13.08 42.24 3.33
N GLY A 352 13.89 41.17 3.30
CA GLY A 352 15.02 40.71 2.49
C GLY A 352 15.76 39.60 3.27
N GLY A 353 16.38 38.61 2.61
CA GLY A 353 17.53 37.86 3.18
C GLY A 353 17.46 36.33 3.28
N ASN A 354 18.42 35.71 2.56
CA ASN A 354 19.16 34.46 2.80
C ASN A 354 18.52 33.08 2.51
N GLN A 355 18.86 32.57 1.32
CA GLN A 355 18.90 31.16 0.94
C GLN A 355 20.00 30.40 1.71
N TYR A 356 19.64 29.30 2.36
CA TYR A 356 20.57 28.21 2.67
C TYR A 356 20.31 27.02 1.73
N ASN A 357 21.38 26.56 1.08
CA ASN A 357 21.43 25.38 0.23
C ASN A 357 20.86 24.14 0.93
N GLN A 358 19.69 23.64 0.50
CA GLN A 358 19.23 22.29 0.82
C GLN A 358 19.56 21.34 -0.33
N GLN A 359 20.32 20.29 0.00
CA GLN A 359 20.61 19.17 -0.90
C GLN A 359 19.30 18.43 -1.18
N GLN A 360 18.85 18.46 -2.43
CA GLN A 360 17.61 17.81 -2.89
C GLN A 360 17.83 16.30 -3.07
N TYR A 361 16.94 15.51 -2.44
CA TYR A 361 16.77 14.08 -2.67
C TYR A 361 15.42 13.87 -3.38
N ASP A 362 15.33 12.86 -4.25
CA ASP A 362 14.06 12.48 -4.89
C ASP A 362 13.16 11.64 -3.97
N GLN A 363 11.92 11.35 -4.41
CA GLN A 363 10.91 10.55 -3.68
C GLN A 363 11.37 9.11 -3.37
N PHE A 364 12.49 8.67 -3.94
CA PHE A 364 13.09 7.34 -3.73
C PHE A 364 14.40 7.41 -2.92
N GLY A 365 14.77 8.59 -2.40
CA GLY A 365 15.93 8.78 -1.53
C GLY A 365 17.28 8.90 -2.24
N ASN A 366 17.31 9.10 -3.56
CA ASN A 366 18.56 9.29 -4.32
C ASN A 366 19.02 10.76 -4.31
N ARG A 367 20.35 10.98 -4.28
CA ARG A 367 20.95 12.32 -4.39
C ARG A 367 20.91 12.82 -5.83
N VAL A 368 20.31 13.98 -6.06
CA VAL A 368 20.32 14.64 -7.37
C VAL A 368 21.59 15.48 -7.51
N ASN A 369 22.63 14.93 -8.16
CA ASN A 369 23.82 15.71 -8.51
C ASN A 369 23.52 16.60 -9.72
N ARG A 370 23.21 17.88 -9.46
CA ARG A 370 23.00 18.89 -10.49
C ARG A 370 24.33 19.56 -10.86
N TYR A 371 25.15 18.96 -11.72
CA TYR A 371 26.09 19.66 -12.63
C TYR A 371 26.67 18.69 -13.69
N LYS A 372 26.15 18.78 -14.92
CA LYS A 372 26.95 18.96 -16.14
C LYS A 372 26.01 19.31 -17.30
N ARG A 373 26.01 20.60 -17.65
CA ARG A 373 25.54 21.15 -18.92
C ARG A 373 26.70 20.98 -19.89
N GLN A 374 26.49 20.36 -21.05
CA GLN A 374 27.29 20.61 -22.24
C GLN A 374 26.40 20.53 -23.48
N ASP A 375 26.60 21.53 -24.34
CA ASP A 375 25.75 22.03 -25.41
C ASP A 375 25.70 21.18 -26.68
N TYR A 376 24.59 21.38 -27.39
CA TYR A 376 24.29 21.33 -28.83
C TYR A 376 25.21 20.61 -29.84
N GLY A 377 24.57 19.79 -30.69
CA GLY A 377 25.08 19.44 -32.02
C GLY A 377 24.11 18.54 -32.81
N THR A 378 23.36 19.15 -33.73
CA THR A 378 22.58 18.51 -34.80
C THR A 378 23.47 17.74 -35.79
N ASN A 379 23.13 16.52 -36.22
CA ASN A 379 23.05 16.16 -37.64
C ASN A 379 22.46 14.76 -37.93
N TYR A 380 21.80 14.66 -39.09
CA TYR A 380 21.42 13.44 -39.80
C TYR A 380 22.64 12.58 -40.20
N GLY A 381 22.48 11.25 -40.27
CA GLY A 381 23.52 10.38 -40.84
C GLY A 381 23.21 8.89 -40.78
N ARG A 382 22.94 8.34 -41.97
CA ARG A 382 22.64 6.95 -42.37
C ARG A 382 23.85 6.01 -42.25
N ASN A 383 23.56 4.69 -42.31
CA ASN A 383 24.38 3.51 -42.70
C ASN A 383 24.61 2.53 -41.54
N ASP A 384 24.02 1.33 -41.57
CA ASP A 384 24.32 0.13 -42.39
C ASP A 384 25.47 -0.72 -41.83
N ASP A 385 25.22 -2.03 -41.74
CA ASP A 385 26.09 -3.22 -41.59
C ASP A 385 25.41 -4.20 -40.61
N ASN A 386 24.57 -5.17 -41.02
CA ASN A 386 24.74 -6.28 -41.96
C ASN A 386 25.73 -7.37 -41.49
N TYR A 387 25.19 -8.38 -40.78
CA TYR A 387 25.54 -9.81 -40.85
C TYR A 387 24.23 -10.56 -40.50
N GLY A 388 23.63 -11.47 -41.26
CA GLY A 388 24.06 -12.24 -42.42
C GLY A 388 23.77 -13.72 -42.18
N ARG A 389 22.60 -14.20 -42.68
CA ARG A 389 22.29 -15.56 -43.23
C ARG A 389 22.52 -16.80 -42.32
N ASN A 390 21.70 -17.86 -42.31
CA ASN A 390 21.13 -18.65 -43.42
C ASN A 390 20.03 -19.58 -42.83
N ASP A 391 18.86 -19.70 -43.46
CA ASP A 391 18.39 -20.81 -44.34
C ASP A 391 17.86 -22.07 -43.63
N GLY A 392 16.64 -22.48 -44.03
CA GLY A 392 16.04 -23.76 -43.65
C GLY A 392 14.56 -23.89 -44.03
N ASN A 393 14.27 -23.87 -45.32
CA ASN A 393 12.95 -24.09 -45.93
C ASN A 393 12.72 -25.61 -46.13
N TYR A 394 11.57 -26.17 -45.72
CA TYR A 394 10.97 -27.35 -46.33
C TYR A 394 9.45 -27.26 -46.17
N GLY A 395 8.74 -27.41 -47.29
CA GLY A 395 7.28 -27.36 -47.33
C GLY A 395 6.62 -28.69 -47.62
N ARG A 396 5.29 -28.57 -47.71
CA ARG A 396 4.33 -29.27 -48.58
C ARG A 396 3.77 -30.65 -48.22
N ASN A 397 2.50 -30.76 -48.67
CA ASN A 397 1.58 -31.89 -48.88
C ASN A 397 0.59 -32.11 -47.72
N ASP A 398 -0.70 -31.78 -47.85
CA ASP A 398 -1.77 -32.23 -48.78
C ASP A 398 -2.50 -33.50 -48.30
N ASP A 399 -3.82 -33.44 -48.50
CA ASP A 399 -4.85 -34.49 -48.52
C ASP A 399 -5.35 -35.08 -47.19
N ASN A 400 -6.58 -35.56 -47.03
CA ASN A 400 -7.94 -35.37 -47.56
C ASN A 400 -8.80 -36.44 -46.80
N TYR A 401 -10.12 -36.43 -46.96
CA TYR A 401 -11.14 -37.34 -46.35
C TYR A 401 -11.57 -37.00 -44.91
N GLY A 402 -12.84 -37.01 -44.55
CA GLY A 402 -14.05 -37.41 -45.26
C GLY A 402 -15.23 -37.44 -44.27
N SER A 403 -16.41 -37.15 -44.81
CA SER A 403 -17.73 -37.03 -44.17
C SER A 403 -18.14 -38.15 -43.21
N SER A 404 -18.96 -37.84 -42.20
CA SER A 404 -20.39 -38.21 -42.18
C SER A 404 -21.06 -37.94 -40.83
N SER A 405 -22.26 -37.37 -40.95
CA SER A 405 -23.39 -37.24 -40.04
C SER A 405 -23.67 -38.43 -39.10
N ASN A 406 -24.18 -38.14 -37.90
CA ASN A 406 -25.49 -38.65 -37.49
C ASN A 406 -26.09 -37.93 -36.26
N ASP A 407 -27.39 -37.67 -36.38
CA ASP A 407 -28.34 -37.30 -35.35
C ASP A 407 -28.47 -38.34 -34.22
N GLY A 408 -28.94 -37.92 -33.04
CA GLY A 408 -29.30 -38.88 -31.99
C GLY A 408 -29.63 -38.33 -30.60
N ASN A 409 -30.73 -37.58 -30.52
CA ASN A 409 -31.68 -37.44 -29.41
C ASN A 409 -31.60 -38.45 -28.23
N TYR A 410 -31.65 -37.96 -26.98
CA TYR A 410 -32.25 -38.49 -25.72
C TYR A 410 -31.65 -37.63 -24.58
N GLY A 411 -32.35 -36.94 -23.67
CA GLY A 411 -33.69 -37.12 -23.14
C GLY A 411 -33.63 -37.50 -21.66
N ARG A 412 -33.37 -36.54 -20.75
CA ARG A 412 -34.02 -36.33 -19.44
C ARG A 412 -33.36 -35.22 -18.64
#